data_AF-A0A934WKM2-F1
#
_entry.id   AF-A0A934WKM2-F1
#
_cell.length_a   1.000
_cell.length_b   1.000
_cell.length_c   1.000
_cell.angle_alpha   90.00
_cell.angle_beta   90.00
_cell.angle_gamma   90.00
#
_symmetry.space_group_name_H-M   'P 1'
#
loop_
_entity.id
_entity.type
_entity.pdbx_description
1 polymer ?
#
loop_
_entity_poly.entity_id
_entity_poly.type
_entity_poly.pdbx_seq_one_letter_code
_entity_poly.pdbx_strand_id
1 'polypeptide(L)'
;MTRTRSTTLARQATELAVAVPQVMAHRLTRMALAGPVPNARDRREFHGMAQEKAHAFWQSWFAMGWAMTQAMQQAWMAMLQGARVPLVDTQAVLARGLAPVHRKATANARRLARTPLR
;
A
#
# COMPACT_ATOMS: atom_id res chain seq x y z
N MET A 1 -3.48 22.62 10.26
CA MET A 1 -2.66 21.62 9.53
C MET A 1 -3.37 20.27 9.29
N THR A 2 -4.70 20.18 9.40
CA THR A 2 -5.49 18.93 9.23
C THR A 2 -5.93 18.67 7.77
N ARG A 3 -6.02 19.72 6.96
CA ARG A 3 -6.51 19.65 5.56
C ARG A 3 -5.62 18.80 4.66
N THR A 4 -4.30 18.90 4.78
CA THR A 4 -3.32 18.23 3.90
C THR A 4 -3.20 16.72 4.13
N ARG A 5 -3.52 16.23 5.33
CA ARG A 5 -3.43 14.81 5.69
C ARG A 5 -4.65 14.03 5.22
N SER A 6 -5.84 14.59 5.44
CA SER A 6 -7.09 14.03 4.94
C SER A 6 -7.10 13.93 3.41
N THR A 7 -6.61 14.97 2.73
CA THR A 7 -6.43 14.94 1.26
C THR A 7 -5.44 13.88 0.81
N THR A 8 -4.44 13.53 1.63
CA THR A 8 -3.46 12.49 1.29
C THR A 8 -4.08 11.10 1.32
N LEU A 9 -4.81 10.77 2.39
CA LEU A 9 -5.50 9.47 2.50
C LEU A 9 -6.56 9.32 1.40
N ALA A 10 -7.40 10.35 1.19
CA ALA A 10 -8.40 10.35 0.14
C ALA A 10 -7.77 10.15 -1.25
N ARG A 11 -6.68 10.89 -1.55
CA ARG A 11 -5.94 10.73 -2.80
C ARG A 11 -5.38 9.33 -2.98
N GLN A 12 -4.74 8.76 -1.94
CA GLN A 12 -4.21 7.39 -1.99
C GLN A 12 -5.32 6.38 -2.27
N ALA A 13 -6.48 6.53 -1.62
CA ALA A 13 -7.63 5.66 -1.84
C ALA A 13 -8.18 5.78 -3.27
N THR A 14 -8.35 6.99 -3.80
CA THR A 14 -8.81 7.23 -5.17
C THR A 14 -7.84 6.68 -6.21
N GLU A 15 -6.54 6.94 -6.06
CA GLU A 15 -5.52 6.41 -6.97
C GLU A 15 -5.47 4.87 -6.92
N LEU A 16 -5.67 4.28 -5.74
CA LEU A 16 -5.75 2.82 -5.58
C LEU A 16 -6.99 2.24 -6.27
N ALA A 17 -8.15 2.91 -6.13
CA ALA A 17 -9.41 2.49 -6.76
C ALA A 17 -9.30 2.39 -8.28
N VAL A 18 -8.44 3.21 -8.91
CA VAL A 18 -8.16 3.14 -10.35
C VAL A 18 -7.06 2.12 -10.68
N ALA A 19 -5.96 2.10 -9.92
CA ALA A 19 -4.80 1.26 -10.22
C ALA A 19 -5.05 -0.24 -9.99
N VAL A 20 -5.80 -0.60 -8.95
CA VAL A 20 -6.01 -2.01 -8.57
C VAL A 20 -6.76 -2.81 -9.64
N PRO A 21 -7.89 -2.32 -10.20
CA PRO A 21 -8.58 -3.01 -11.29
C PRO A 21 -7.67 -3.27 -12.50
N GLN A 22 -6.83 -2.30 -12.88
CA GLN A 22 -5.89 -2.46 -14.01
C GLN A 22 -4.89 -3.59 -13.75
N VAL A 23 -4.31 -3.64 -12.54
CA VAL A 23 -3.37 -4.69 -12.14
C VAL A 23 -4.04 -6.05 -12.12
N MET A 24 -5.26 -6.15 -11.57
CA MET A 24 -6.03 -7.38 -11.53
C MET A 24 -6.40 -7.85 -12.93
N ALA A 25 -6.93 -6.98 -13.78
CA ALA A 25 -7.32 -7.31 -15.15
C ALA A 25 -6.14 -7.89 -15.93
N HIS A 26 -4.97 -7.24 -15.89
CA HIS A 26 -3.78 -7.73 -16.58
C HIS A 26 -3.35 -9.12 -16.06
N ARG A 27 -3.33 -9.31 -14.73
CA ARG A 27 -2.87 -10.55 -14.10
C ARG A 27 -3.83 -11.72 -14.31
N LEU A 28 -5.13 -11.47 -14.18
CA LEU A 28 -6.17 -12.44 -14.48
C LEU A 28 -6.12 -12.84 -15.96
N THR A 29 -5.94 -11.88 -16.87
CA THR A 29 -5.78 -12.16 -18.31
C THR A 29 -4.54 -13.00 -18.58
N ARG A 30 -3.38 -12.68 -17.97
CA ARG A 30 -2.17 -13.50 -18.11
C ARG A 30 -2.38 -14.92 -17.59
N MET A 31 -3.03 -15.09 -16.43
CA MET A 31 -3.35 -16.42 -15.89
C MET A 31 -4.27 -17.20 -16.84
N ALA A 32 -5.29 -16.57 -17.41
CA ALA A 32 -6.15 -17.19 -18.40
C ALA A 32 -5.37 -17.60 -19.67
N LEU A 33 -4.47 -16.75 -20.17
CA LEU A 33 -3.66 -17.00 -21.37
C LEU A 33 -2.54 -18.03 -21.16
N ALA A 34 -2.05 -18.22 -19.94
CA ALA A 34 -1.01 -19.21 -19.61
C ALA A 34 -1.55 -20.65 -19.64
N GLY A 35 -2.85 -20.84 -19.43
CA GLY A 35 -3.49 -22.15 -19.42
C GLY A 35 -3.03 -23.05 -18.25
N PRO A 36 -3.29 -24.37 -18.32
CA PRO A 36 -3.00 -25.30 -17.23
C PRO A 36 -1.50 -25.49 -16.94
N VAL A 37 -0.64 -25.23 -17.93
CA VAL A 37 0.81 -25.47 -17.84
C VAL A 37 1.57 -24.17 -18.09
N PRO A 38 1.80 -23.34 -17.04
CA PRO A 38 2.48 -22.06 -17.19
C PRO A 38 3.96 -22.22 -17.53
N ASN A 39 4.46 -21.38 -18.44
CA ASN A 39 5.87 -21.35 -18.82
C ASN A 39 6.76 -20.73 -17.72
N ALA A 40 8.08 -20.73 -17.89
CA ALA A 40 9.02 -20.21 -16.89
C ALA A 40 8.83 -18.73 -16.56
N ARG A 41 8.38 -17.91 -17.53
CA ARG A 41 8.09 -16.49 -17.32
C ARG A 41 6.84 -16.30 -16.47
N ASP A 42 5.78 -17.06 -16.76
CA ASP A 42 4.52 -17.00 -16.01
C ASP A 42 4.71 -17.47 -14.57
N ARG A 43 5.44 -18.57 -14.35
CA ARG A 43 5.77 -19.03 -12.99
C ARG A 43 6.48 -17.94 -12.18
N ARG A 44 7.47 -17.27 -12.77
CA ARG A 44 8.18 -16.16 -12.10
C ARG A 44 7.25 -14.99 -11.77
N GLU A 45 6.39 -14.59 -12.71
CA GLU A 45 5.40 -13.53 -12.42
C GLU A 45 4.47 -13.96 -11.28
N PHE A 46 3.93 -15.19 -11.33
CA PHE A 46 2.92 -15.67 -10.40
C PHE A 46 3.47 -15.79 -8.98
N HIS A 47 4.69 -16.33 -8.84
CA HIS A 47 5.41 -16.31 -7.55
C HIS A 47 5.64 -14.89 -7.04
N GLY A 48 6.08 -13.98 -7.93
CA GLY A 48 6.25 -12.58 -7.59
C GLY A 48 4.96 -11.94 -7.09
N MET A 49 3.81 -12.22 -7.73
CA MET A 49 2.52 -11.65 -7.32
C MET A 49 2.15 -11.97 -5.86
N ALA A 50 2.38 -13.21 -5.43
CA ALA A 50 2.09 -13.65 -4.07
C ALA A 50 3.03 -12.96 -3.06
N GLN A 51 4.33 -12.94 -3.35
CA GLN A 51 5.34 -12.30 -2.51
C GLN A 51 5.08 -10.79 -2.37
N GLU A 52 4.64 -10.13 -3.44
CA GLU A 52 4.31 -8.70 -3.41
C GLU A 52 3.19 -8.36 -2.44
N LYS A 53 2.14 -9.21 -2.35
CA LYS A 53 1.03 -9.00 -1.41
C LYS A 53 1.50 -9.14 0.03
N ALA A 54 2.30 -10.17 0.32
CA ALA A 54 2.85 -10.40 1.66
C ALA A 54 3.80 -9.28 2.08
N HIS A 55 4.72 -8.86 1.21
CA HIS A 55 5.63 -7.74 1.51
C HIS A 55 4.88 -6.42 1.71
N ALA A 56 3.91 -6.10 0.85
CA ALA A 56 3.13 -4.88 1.00
C ALA A 56 2.33 -4.88 2.32
N PHE A 57 1.78 -6.03 2.72
CA PHE A 57 1.12 -6.19 4.01
C PHE A 57 2.07 -5.92 5.18
N TRP A 58 3.25 -6.57 5.20
CA TRP A 58 4.24 -6.36 6.26
C TRP A 58 4.70 -4.90 6.34
N GLN A 59 5.01 -4.28 5.21
CA GLN A 59 5.39 -2.87 5.15
C GLN A 59 4.29 -1.95 5.70
N SER A 60 3.03 -2.25 5.36
CA SER A 60 1.86 -1.48 5.82
C SER A 60 1.65 -1.64 7.32
N TRP A 61 1.83 -2.85 7.84
CA TRP A 61 1.72 -3.13 9.26
C TRP A 61 2.84 -2.40 10.04
N PHE A 62 4.11 -2.60 9.67
CA PHE A 62 5.21 -1.88 10.31
C PHE A 62 5.05 -0.35 10.23
N ALA A 63 4.56 0.19 9.12
CA ALA A 63 4.33 1.63 8.98
C ALA A 63 3.26 2.16 9.94
N MET A 64 2.17 1.42 10.16
CA MET A 64 1.16 1.79 11.16
C MET A 64 1.69 1.64 12.58
N GLY A 65 2.39 0.54 12.88
CA GLY A 65 3.03 0.34 14.18
C GLY A 65 3.98 1.48 14.52
N TRP A 66 4.83 1.87 13.57
CA TRP A 66 5.76 3.00 13.71
C TRP A 66 5.05 4.35 13.87
N ALA A 67 3.91 4.55 13.19
CA ALA A 67 3.10 5.75 13.38
C ALA A 67 2.48 5.81 14.79
N MET A 68 2.06 4.65 15.32
CA MET A 68 1.50 4.55 16.67
C MET A 68 2.56 4.74 17.76
N THR A 69 3.77 4.17 17.59
CA THR A 69 4.87 4.41 18.54
C THR A 69 5.27 5.88 18.58
N GLN A 70 5.31 6.56 17.43
CA GLN A 70 5.53 8.01 17.37
C GLN A 70 4.43 8.78 18.10
N ALA A 71 3.16 8.40 17.93
CA ALA A 71 2.06 9.05 18.63
C ALA A 71 2.17 8.87 20.16
N MET A 72 2.56 7.67 20.62
CA MET A 72 2.80 7.41 22.03
C MET A 72 3.99 8.22 22.57
N GLN A 73 5.08 8.33 21.80
CA GLN A 73 6.22 9.16 22.17
C GLN A 73 5.84 10.64 22.29
N GLN A 74 5.02 11.16 21.38
CA GLN A 74 4.52 12.54 21.46
C GLN A 74 3.64 12.77 22.69
N ALA A 75 2.79 11.79 23.03
CA ALA A 75 1.97 11.84 24.23
C ALA A 75 2.83 11.84 25.51
N TRP A 76 3.85 10.99 25.57
CA TRP A 76 4.79 10.93 26.69
C TRP A 76 5.56 12.23 26.85
N MET A 77 6.09 12.79 25.76
CA MET A 77 6.79 14.08 25.78
C MET A 77 5.87 15.23 26.22
N ALA A 78 4.61 15.23 25.75
CA ALA A 78 3.63 16.23 26.17
C ALA A 78 3.35 16.15 27.68
N MET A 79 3.20 14.94 28.23
CA MET A 79 3.04 14.75 29.68
C MET A 79 4.25 15.26 30.47
N LEU A 80 5.47 14.91 30.06
CA LEU A 80 6.70 15.36 30.74
C LEU A 80 6.86 16.89 30.73
N GLN A 81 6.35 17.55 29.69
CA GLN A 81 6.38 19.00 29.54
C GLN A 81 5.19 19.71 30.19
N GLY A 82 4.27 18.97 30.85
CA GLY A 82 3.04 19.54 31.41
C GLY A 82 2.08 20.09 30.34
N ALA A 83 2.28 19.70 29.08
CA ALA A 83 1.47 20.13 27.95
C ALA A 83 0.26 19.21 27.74
N ARG A 84 -0.71 19.68 26.95
CA ARG A 84 -1.87 18.87 26.58
C ARG A 84 -1.44 17.67 25.74
N VAL A 85 -1.84 16.46 26.16
CA VAL A 85 -1.63 15.24 25.40
C VAL A 85 -2.40 15.30 24.07
N PRO A 86 -1.72 15.18 22.91
CA PRO A 86 -2.39 15.17 21.62
C PRO A 86 -3.18 13.87 21.43
N LEU A 87 -4.35 13.97 20.81
CA LEU A 87 -5.09 12.79 20.36
C LEU A 87 -4.38 12.14 19.17
N VAL A 88 -4.50 10.81 19.07
CA VAL A 88 -3.94 10.06 17.94
C VAL A 88 -4.64 10.50 16.65
N ASP A 89 -3.83 10.92 15.66
CA ASP A 89 -4.30 11.23 14.32
C ASP A 89 -4.48 9.93 13.52
N THR A 90 -5.67 9.34 13.63
CA THR A 90 -6.01 8.07 12.96
C THR A 90 -5.92 8.17 11.45
N GLN A 91 -6.23 9.32 10.85
CA GLN A 91 -6.09 9.53 9.41
C GLN A 91 -4.63 9.49 8.97
N ALA A 92 -3.71 10.07 9.77
CA ALA A 92 -2.28 10.00 9.49
C ALA A 92 -1.72 8.57 9.66
N VAL A 93 -2.19 7.81 10.65
CA VAL A 93 -1.81 6.40 10.82
C VAL A 93 -2.28 5.58 9.62
N LEU A 94 -3.54 5.74 9.20
CA LEU A 94 -4.10 5.07 8.04
C LEU A 94 -3.39 5.46 6.74
N ALA A 95 -3.07 6.74 6.53
CA ALA A 95 -2.33 7.19 5.34
C ALA A 95 -0.92 6.58 5.28
N ARG A 96 -0.24 6.45 6.43
CA ARG A 96 1.07 5.78 6.53
C ARG A 96 0.95 4.27 6.27
N GLY A 97 -0.09 3.63 6.81
CA GLY A 97 -0.39 2.23 6.56
C GLY A 97 -0.74 1.93 5.11
N LEU A 98 -1.48 2.82 4.44
CA LEU A 98 -1.88 2.62 3.06
C LEU A 98 -0.76 2.92 2.06
N ALA A 99 0.23 3.72 2.43
CA ALA A 99 1.29 4.19 1.54
C ALA A 99 2.09 3.06 0.84
N PRO A 100 2.47 1.95 1.50
CA PRO A 100 3.17 0.85 0.83
C PRO A 100 2.30 0.15 -0.21
N VAL A 101 1.04 -0.16 0.12
CA VAL A 101 0.08 -0.77 -0.82
C VAL A 101 -0.18 0.13 -2.01
N HIS A 102 -0.49 1.41 -1.75
CA HIS A 102 -0.74 2.42 -2.78
C HIS A 102 0.44 2.55 -3.74
N ARG A 103 1.66 2.69 -3.21
CA ARG A 103 2.89 2.78 -4.01
C ARG A 103 3.10 1.54 -4.87
N LYS A 104 2.90 0.35 -4.30
CA LYS A 104 3.10 -0.90 -5.03
C LYS A 104 2.05 -1.11 -6.11
N ALA A 105 0.79 -0.84 -5.82
CA ALA A 105 -0.31 -0.97 -6.77
C ALA A 105 -0.15 0.00 -7.96
N THR A 106 0.16 1.27 -7.69
CA THR A 106 0.37 2.28 -8.75
C THR A 106 1.62 1.98 -9.58
N ALA A 107 2.72 1.54 -8.96
CA ALA A 107 3.92 1.10 -9.70
C ALA A 107 3.65 -0.14 -10.55
N ASN A 108 2.88 -1.11 -10.03
CA ASN A 108 2.47 -2.30 -10.77
C ASN A 108 1.57 -1.92 -11.95
N ALA A 109 0.60 -1.04 -11.77
CA ALA A 109 -0.26 -0.57 -12.86
C ALA A 109 0.56 0.03 -14.01
N ARG A 110 1.53 0.91 -13.68
CA ARG A 110 2.45 1.50 -14.67
C ARG A 110 3.33 0.46 -15.37
N ARG A 111 3.86 -0.52 -14.63
CA ARG A 111 4.69 -1.60 -15.20
C ARG A 111 3.86 -2.47 -16.15
N LEU A 112 2.69 -2.92 -15.71
CA LEU A 112 1.86 -3.86 -16.45
C LEU A 112 1.24 -3.22 -17.70
N ALA A 113 0.97 -1.91 -17.69
CA ALA A 113 0.58 -1.16 -18.89
C ALA A 113 1.63 -1.22 -20.02
N ARG A 114 2.91 -1.49 -19.69
CA ARG A 114 4.01 -1.61 -20.65
C ARG A 114 4.48 -3.06 -20.86
N THR A 115 3.92 -3.99 -20.10
CA THR A 115 4.31 -5.40 -20.14
C THR A 115 3.37 -6.11 -21.10
N PRO A 116 3.86 -6.77 -22.17
CA PRO A 116 2.98 -7.56 -23.01
C PRO A 116 2.46 -8.80 -22.26
N LEU A 117 1.26 -9.24 -22.62
CA LEU A 117 0.61 -10.40 -22.02
C LEU A 117 1.29 -11.72 -22.40
N ARG A 118 2.04 -11.74 -23.51
CA ARG A 118 2.88 -12.85 -24.01
C ARG A 118 4.23 -12.33 -24.47
#